data_AF-A0A4S2A9T5-F1
#
_entry.id   AF-A0A4S2A9T5-F1
#
_cell.length_a   1.000
_cell.length_b   1.000
_cell.length_c   1.000
_cell.angle_alpha   90.00
_cell.angle_beta   90.00
_cell.angle_gamma   90.00
#
_symmetry.space_group_name_H-M   'P 1'
#
loop_
_entity.id
_entity.type
_entity.pdbx_description
1 polymer ?
#
loop_
_entity_poly.entity_id
_entity_poly.type
_entity_poly.pdbx_seq_one_letter_code
_entity_poly.pdbx_strand_id
1 'polypeptide(L)'
;MYLGVGIFIIICIFFFYLRFYRKPCAIRKVCCLCMKEKCCILSDLITPFGYAYDEQQDIFTSRIDAWQRHYGYCTLFDATAPFFQMVFDCEPVYFNYKGCTWMIEFWKGQYGINTGCEVGVYKADRLLRPSERKHTLFYGVSGCEMLPLEIRLCKNGRPLFALSKCHWWLTGFCMGMFSKPRELQLTVSITFPNCDMMHAFTEALQENGYCQNTFCIEDHTVTLFFDIPESPQPCRHFRLRRAIAQCMNRLFCWIYRRITRPFCKNIDRLLYLYYFLPFAFRKMITIRKPRKRRRTMR
;
A
#
# COMPACT_ATOMS: atom_id res chain seq x y z
N MET A 1 35.21 -3.35 33.17
CA MET A 1 34.18 -2.74 34.05
C MET A 1 33.89 -1.28 33.68
N TYR A 2 34.90 -0.41 33.52
CA TYR A 2 34.73 1.02 33.19
C TYR A 2 34.10 1.33 31.82
N LEU A 3 34.38 0.51 30.80
CA LEU A 3 33.76 0.65 29.46
C LEU A 3 32.23 0.49 29.50
N GLY A 4 31.71 -0.46 30.29
CA GLY A 4 30.27 -0.68 30.42
C GLY A 4 29.56 0.49 31.11
N VAL A 5 30.19 1.05 32.14
CA VAL A 5 29.67 2.23 32.85
C VAL A 5 29.68 3.47 31.93
N GLY A 6 30.77 3.68 31.18
CA GLY A 6 30.84 4.77 30.21
C GLY A 6 29.77 4.70 29.13
N ILE A 7 29.54 3.51 28.54
CA ILE A 7 28.48 3.28 27.56
C ILE A 7 27.10 3.56 28.17
N PHE A 8 26.85 3.09 29.39
CA PHE A 8 25.58 3.32 30.09
C PHE A 8 25.31 4.82 30.30
N ILE A 9 26.32 5.58 30.75
CA ILE A 9 26.20 7.03 30.95
C ILE A 9 25.88 7.74 29.63
N ILE A 10 26.56 7.37 28.53
CA ILE A 10 26.28 7.93 27.20
C ILE A 10 24.84 7.66 26.78
N ILE A 11 24.34 6.43 27.02
CA ILE A 11 22.95 6.06 26.74
C ILE A 11 21.98 6.91 27.57
N CYS A 12 22.25 7.11 28.87
CA CYS A 12 21.45 7.96 29.74
C CYS A 12 21.42 9.42 29.27
N ILE A 13 22.58 10.00 28.94
CA ILE A 13 22.67 11.37 28.39
C ILE A 13 21.88 11.48 27.09
N PHE A 14 22.00 10.50 26.20
CA PHE A 14 21.25 10.45 24.95
C PHE A 14 19.73 10.44 25.19
N PHE A 15 19.24 9.58 26.09
CA PHE A 15 17.81 9.54 26.44
C PHE A 15 17.33 10.80 27.15
N PHE A 16 18.16 11.41 28.00
CA PHE A 16 17.88 12.68 28.64
C PHE A 16 17.71 13.79 27.59
N TYR A 17 18.66 13.90 26.66
CA TYR A 17 18.59 14.84 25.54
C TYR A 17 17.35 14.62 24.67
N LEU A 18 17.01 13.36 24.34
CA LEU A 18 15.79 13.06 23.59
C LEU A 18 14.53 13.50 24.33
N ARG A 19 14.44 13.20 25.63
CA ARG A 19 13.24 13.45 26.45
C ARG A 19 13.02 14.92 26.75
N PHE A 20 14.06 15.62 27.20
CA PHE A 20 13.94 16.98 27.73
C PHE A 20 14.19 18.07 26.68
N TYR A 21 14.91 17.77 25.60
CA TYR A 21 15.21 18.75 24.56
C TYR A 21 14.51 18.45 23.23
N ARG A 22 14.83 17.30 22.59
CA ARG A 22 14.33 17.00 21.24
C ARG A 22 12.81 16.87 21.18
N LYS A 23 12.22 16.13 22.11
CA LYS A 23 10.77 15.87 22.10
C LYS A 23 9.94 17.15 22.24
N PRO A 24 10.14 18.02 23.24
CA PRO A 24 9.42 19.29 23.34
C PRO A 24 9.65 20.20 22.13
N CYS A 25 10.88 20.28 21.63
CA CYS A 25 11.22 21.08 20.46
C CYS A 25 10.48 20.60 19.20
N ALA A 26 10.47 19.28 18.95
CA ALA A 26 9.74 18.69 17.82
C ALA A 26 8.23 18.91 17.93
N ILE A 27 7.65 18.78 19.13
CA ILE A 27 6.23 19.05 19.36
C ILE A 27 5.91 20.51 19.04
N ARG A 28 6.67 21.45 19.64
CA ARG A 28 6.49 22.89 19.40
C ARG A 28 6.58 23.22 17.92
N LYS A 29 7.58 22.67 17.22
CA LYS A 29 7.76 22.90 15.79
C LYS A 29 6.55 22.46 14.96
N VAL A 30 6.00 21.27 15.22
CA VAL A 30 4.81 20.79 14.50
C VAL A 30 3.58 21.64 14.83
N CYS A 31 3.41 22.06 16.08
CA CYS A 31 2.28 22.92 16.49
C CYS A 31 2.35 24.33 15.90
N CYS A 32 3.54 24.85 15.61
CA CYS A 32 3.72 26.17 15.01
C CYS A 32 3.45 26.20 13.49
N LEU A 33 3.37 25.05 12.82
CA LEU A 33 3.09 24.98 11.38
C LEU A 33 1.58 25.05 11.13
N CYS A 34 1.16 25.87 10.17
CA CYS A 34 -0.19 25.81 9.64
C CYS A 34 -0.38 24.59 8.73
N MET A 35 -1.63 24.24 8.42
CA MET A 35 -1.93 23.02 7.65
C MET A 35 -1.31 23.03 6.24
N LYS A 36 -1.30 24.19 5.57
CA LYS A 36 -0.69 24.34 4.25
C LYS A 36 0.81 24.01 4.28
N GLU A 37 1.55 24.55 5.26
CA GLU A 37 2.98 24.28 5.41
C GLU A 37 3.22 22.80 5.73
N LYS A 38 2.39 22.19 6.59
CA LYS A 38 2.47 20.76 6.89
C LYS A 38 2.31 19.93 5.62
N CYS A 39 1.31 20.24 4.80
CA CYS A 39 1.03 19.53 3.55
C CYS A 39 2.18 19.70 2.54
N CYS A 40 2.75 20.91 2.41
CA CYS A 40 3.92 21.15 1.56
C CYS A 40 5.14 20.32 2.00
N ILE A 41 5.52 20.41 3.28
CA ILE A 41 6.67 19.66 3.82
C ILE A 41 6.45 18.16 3.67
N LEU A 42 5.25 17.68 3.99
CA LEU A 42 4.95 16.26 3.86
C LEU A 42 5.01 15.81 2.40
N SER A 43 4.47 16.57 1.47
CA SER A 43 4.49 16.27 0.04
C SER A 43 5.91 16.10 -0.49
N ASP A 44 6.84 16.99 -0.11
CA ASP A 44 8.25 16.90 -0.49
C ASP A 44 8.91 15.62 0.02
N LEU A 45 8.51 15.15 1.20
CA LEU A 45 9.07 13.96 1.83
C LEU A 45 8.55 12.65 1.20
N ILE A 46 7.30 12.61 0.73
CA ILE A 46 6.65 11.36 0.28
C ILE A 46 6.57 11.21 -1.24
N THR A 47 6.56 12.33 -1.99
CA THR A 47 6.50 12.34 -3.46
C THR A 47 7.61 11.51 -4.12
N PRO A 48 8.89 11.56 -3.67
CA PRO A 48 9.95 10.75 -4.26
C PRO A 48 9.73 9.22 -4.18
N PHE A 49 8.84 8.78 -3.29
CA PHE A 49 8.46 7.38 -3.09
C PHE A 49 7.19 6.98 -3.85
N GLY A 50 6.55 7.92 -4.54
CA GLY A 50 5.34 7.68 -5.34
C GLY A 50 4.03 7.80 -4.55
N TYR A 51 4.04 8.49 -3.41
CA TYR A 51 2.85 8.68 -2.56
C TYR A 51 2.44 10.14 -2.45
N ALA A 52 1.18 10.34 -2.11
CA ALA A 52 0.55 11.61 -1.76
C ALA A 52 -0.27 11.42 -0.47
N TYR A 53 -0.60 12.53 0.18
CA TYR A 53 -1.41 12.55 1.38
C TYR A 53 -2.76 13.19 1.09
N ASP A 54 -3.83 12.53 1.50
CA ASP A 54 -5.20 13.04 1.45
C ASP A 54 -5.55 13.60 2.83
N GLU A 55 -5.66 14.93 2.90
CA GLU A 55 -5.96 15.64 4.14
C GLU A 55 -7.38 15.39 4.65
N GLN A 56 -8.35 15.21 3.75
CA GLN A 56 -9.76 15.11 4.14
C GLN A 56 -10.02 13.80 4.89
N GLN A 57 -9.37 12.73 4.45
CA GLN A 57 -9.53 11.39 5.03
C GLN A 57 -8.36 10.97 5.93
N ASP A 58 -7.31 11.78 6.03
CA ASP A 58 -6.09 11.51 6.81
C ASP A 58 -5.38 10.20 6.40
N ILE A 59 -5.30 9.94 5.09
CA ILE A 59 -4.68 8.72 4.52
C ILE A 59 -3.55 9.03 3.53
N PHE A 60 -2.73 8.03 3.27
CA PHE A 60 -1.75 8.07 2.18
C PHE A 60 -2.28 7.32 0.97
N THR A 61 -2.06 7.87 -0.21
CA THR A 61 -2.48 7.29 -1.49
C THR A 61 -1.33 7.34 -2.49
N SER A 62 -1.41 6.56 -3.55
CA SER A 62 -0.42 6.52 -4.63
C SER A 62 -0.54 7.74 -5.53
N ARG A 63 0.56 8.05 -6.22
CA ARG A 63 0.58 9.02 -7.31
C ARG A 63 0.55 8.32 -8.67
N ILE A 64 0.01 9.01 -9.67
CA ILE A 64 -0.01 8.53 -11.05
C ILE A 64 1.41 8.40 -11.62
N ASP A 65 2.31 9.30 -11.24
CA ASP A 65 3.72 9.36 -11.67
C ASP A 65 4.65 8.50 -10.78
N ALA A 66 4.09 7.62 -9.95
CA ALA A 66 4.87 6.74 -9.10
C ALA A 66 5.84 5.88 -9.93
N TRP A 67 7.12 5.89 -9.53
CA TRP A 67 8.21 5.22 -10.25
C TRP A 67 8.01 3.71 -10.39
N GLN A 68 7.18 3.12 -9.53
CA GLN A 68 6.72 1.73 -9.56
C GLN A 68 6.18 1.33 -10.93
N ARG A 69 5.56 2.27 -11.67
CA ARG A 69 5.04 2.05 -13.04
C ARG A 69 6.10 1.50 -14.00
N HIS A 70 7.35 1.94 -13.85
CA HIS A 70 8.44 1.59 -14.77
C HIS A 70 9.12 0.26 -14.45
N TYR A 71 8.87 -0.33 -13.27
CA TYR A 71 9.49 -1.59 -12.86
C TYR A 71 8.62 -2.81 -13.15
N GLY A 72 7.34 -2.59 -13.47
CA GLY A 72 6.36 -3.65 -13.69
C GLY A 72 6.04 -4.43 -12.42
N TYR A 73 5.03 -5.26 -12.53
CA TYR A 73 4.51 -6.12 -11.48
C TYR A 73 4.55 -7.58 -11.92
N CYS A 74 4.90 -8.47 -10.98
CA CYS A 74 4.80 -9.91 -11.19
C CYS A 74 4.46 -10.61 -9.86
N THR A 75 3.94 -11.83 -9.96
CA THR A 75 3.47 -12.61 -8.81
C THR A 75 4.54 -12.89 -7.73
N LEU A 76 5.83 -12.73 -8.07
CA LEU A 76 6.93 -12.86 -7.11
C LEU A 76 6.88 -11.79 -6.01
N PHE A 77 6.33 -10.60 -6.31
CA PHE A 77 6.18 -9.54 -5.31
C PHE A 77 5.23 -9.98 -4.19
N ASP A 78 4.09 -10.59 -4.51
CA ASP A 78 3.18 -11.13 -3.49
C ASP A 78 3.82 -12.26 -2.68
N ALA A 79 4.54 -13.16 -3.36
CA ALA A 79 5.18 -14.29 -2.70
C ALA A 79 6.25 -13.86 -1.68
N THR A 80 6.87 -12.70 -1.89
CA THR A 80 7.91 -12.16 -1.00
C THR A 80 7.40 -11.13 0.01
N ALA A 81 6.12 -10.76 -0.04
CA ALA A 81 5.51 -9.76 0.84
C ALA A 81 5.81 -9.95 2.35
N PRO A 82 5.77 -11.17 2.94
CA PRO A 82 6.07 -11.36 4.37
C PRO A 82 7.51 -11.03 4.75
N PHE A 83 8.45 -11.01 3.79
CA PHE A 83 9.84 -10.61 4.03
C PHE A 83 9.99 -9.11 4.23
N PHE A 84 9.02 -8.34 3.75
CA PHE A 84 8.96 -6.88 3.84
C PHE A 84 7.90 -6.40 4.83
N GLN A 85 7.54 -7.25 5.81
CA GLN A 85 6.50 -6.96 6.80
C GLN A 85 5.11 -6.67 6.20
N MET A 86 4.84 -7.15 4.98
CA MET A 86 3.54 -7.04 4.34
C MET A 86 2.79 -8.36 4.48
N VAL A 87 1.57 -8.28 4.98
CA VAL A 87 0.66 -9.41 5.14
C VAL A 87 -0.72 -8.96 4.71
N PHE A 88 -1.07 -9.32 3.48
CA PHE A 88 -2.33 -8.99 2.83
C PHE A 88 -2.95 -10.24 2.19
N ASP A 89 -4.21 -10.10 1.79
CA ASP A 89 -4.86 -10.97 0.82
C ASP A 89 -4.76 -10.30 -0.55
N CYS A 90 -4.42 -11.07 -1.60
CA CYS A 90 -4.32 -10.61 -2.98
C CYS A 90 -5.29 -11.39 -3.88
N GLU A 91 -5.82 -10.76 -4.93
CA GLU A 91 -6.71 -11.39 -5.90
C GLU A 91 -6.40 -10.87 -7.32
N PRO A 92 -5.60 -11.63 -8.11
CA PRO A 92 -5.31 -11.27 -9.49
C PRO A 92 -6.35 -11.83 -10.47
N VAL A 93 -6.92 -10.96 -11.30
CA VAL A 93 -7.88 -11.30 -12.36
C VAL A 93 -7.23 -11.05 -13.72
N TYR A 94 -7.04 -12.12 -14.49
CA TYR A 94 -6.40 -12.09 -15.80
C TYR A 94 -7.41 -12.26 -16.92
N PHE A 95 -7.44 -11.34 -17.87
CA PHE A 95 -8.35 -11.40 -19.01
C PHE A 95 -7.67 -10.92 -20.29
N ASN A 96 -8.19 -11.31 -21.44
CA ASN A 96 -7.65 -10.89 -22.73
C ASN A 96 -8.53 -9.80 -23.34
N TYR A 97 -7.92 -8.72 -23.82
CA TYR A 97 -8.64 -7.63 -24.46
C TYR A 97 -7.75 -6.93 -25.48
N LYS A 98 -8.28 -6.70 -26.70
CA LYS A 98 -7.59 -6.04 -27.82
C LYS A 98 -6.16 -6.57 -28.09
N GLY A 99 -6.00 -7.90 -28.08
CA GLY A 99 -4.72 -8.54 -28.41
C GLY A 99 -3.66 -8.50 -27.31
N CYS A 100 -4.02 -8.07 -26.09
CA CYS A 100 -3.14 -8.08 -24.92
C CYS A 100 -3.78 -8.86 -23.78
N THR A 101 -2.95 -9.45 -22.90
CA THR A 101 -3.41 -9.96 -21.62
C THR A 101 -3.32 -8.87 -20.56
N TRP A 102 -4.46 -8.56 -19.95
CA TRP A 102 -4.61 -7.62 -18.85
C TRP A 102 -4.59 -8.37 -17.53
N MET A 103 -4.18 -7.66 -16.48
CA MET A 103 -4.23 -8.12 -15.10
C MET A 103 -4.73 -6.97 -14.25
N ILE A 104 -5.89 -7.15 -13.62
CA ILE A 104 -6.34 -6.27 -12.54
C ILE A 104 -6.16 -7.05 -11.26
N GLU A 105 -5.46 -6.47 -10.29
CA GLU A 105 -5.15 -7.15 -9.03
C GLU A 105 -5.57 -6.28 -7.84
N PHE A 106 -6.19 -6.95 -6.87
CA PHE A 106 -6.73 -6.35 -5.65
C PHE A 106 -5.91 -6.79 -4.46
N TRP A 107 -5.59 -5.87 -3.56
CA TRP A 107 -4.92 -6.19 -2.31
C TRP A 107 -5.62 -5.53 -1.12
N LYS A 108 -5.72 -6.25 0.00
CA LYS A 108 -6.13 -5.67 1.30
C LYS A 108 -5.36 -6.29 2.45
N GLY A 109 -4.84 -5.47 3.36
CA GLY A 109 -4.09 -6.00 4.49
C GLY A 109 -3.25 -5.02 5.28
N GLN A 110 -2.18 -5.56 5.85
CA GLN A 110 -1.20 -4.85 6.66
C GLN A 110 0.11 -4.68 5.88
N TYR A 111 0.56 -3.44 5.73
CA TYR A 111 1.76 -3.02 5.04
C TYR A 111 2.71 -2.38 6.06
N GLY A 112 3.46 -3.21 6.79
CA GLY A 112 4.28 -2.74 7.92
C GLY A 112 3.43 -2.12 9.02
N ILE A 113 3.56 -0.82 9.26
CA ILE A 113 2.73 -0.09 10.24
C ILE A 113 1.41 0.45 9.65
N ASN A 114 1.14 0.20 8.37
CA ASN A 114 -0.03 0.73 7.68
C ASN A 114 -1.09 -0.37 7.50
N THR A 115 -2.36 -0.04 7.71
CA THR A 115 -3.50 -0.83 7.21
C THR A 115 -3.93 -0.20 5.89
N GLY A 116 -4.23 -0.99 4.86
CA GLY A 116 -4.67 -0.41 3.61
C GLY A 116 -5.14 -1.40 2.56
N CYS A 117 -5.35 -0.88 1.37
CA CYS A 117 -5.66 -1.63 0.17
C CYS A 117 -5.04 -0.99 -1.07
N GLU A 118 -4.95 -1.80 -2.12
CA GLU A 118 -4.42 -1.41 -3.42
C GLU A 118 -5.28 -2.04 -4.53
N VAL A 119 -5.42 -1.33 -5.64
CA VAL A 119 -6.01 -1.83 -6.89
C VAL A 119 -5.10 -1.42 -8.02
N GLY A 120 -4.55 -2.41 -8.72
CA GLY A 120 -3.60 -2.19 -9.80
C GLY A 120 -4.15 -2.71 -11.12
N VAL A 121 -4.00 -1.90 -12.17
CA VAL A 121 -4.41 -2.17 -13.55
C VAL A 121 -3.15 -2.25 -14.38
N TYR A 122 -2.89 -3.45 -14.90
CA TYR A 122 -1.69 -3.75 -15.65
C TYR A 122 -2.01 -4.48 -16.94
N LYS A 123 -1.07 -4.43 -17.88
CA LYS A 123 -1.15 -5.21 -19.12
C LYS A 123 0.23 -5.75 -19.52
N ALA A 124 0.20 -6.84 -20.25
CA ALA A 124 1.33 -7.35 -21.01
C ALA A 124 1.24 -6.88 -22.46
N ASP A 125 2.38 -6.80 -23.14
CA ASP A 125 2.46 -6.33 -24.54
C ASP A 125 1.94 -7.36 -25.55
N ARG A 126 1.51 -8.54 -25.10
CA ARG A 126 1.02 -9.65 -25.93
C ARG A 126 -0.02 -10.48 -25.20
N LEU A 127 -0.67 -11.38 -25.94
CA LEU A 127 -1.44 -12.48 -25.37
C LEU A 127 -0.51 -13.50 -24.69
N LEU A 128 -0.89 -13.89 -23.48
CA LEU A 128 -0.19 -14.84 -22.65
C LEU A 128 -1.04 -16.09 -22.45
N ARG A 129 -0.40 -17.26 -22.53
CA ARG A 129 -1.01 -18.52 -22.10
C ARG A 129 -1.15 -18.53 -20.57
N PRO A 130 -2.15 -19.23 -19.99
CA PRO A 130 -2.33 -19.27 -18.53
C PRO A 130 -1.07 -19.65 -17.73
N SER A 131 -0.24 -20.56 -18.26
CA SER A 131 1.03 -20.97 -17.64
C SER A 131 2.10 -19.86 -17.62
N GLU A 132 2.06 -18.92 -18.57
CA GLU A 132 3.02 -17.82 -18.67
C GLU A 132 2.68 -16.66 -17.73
N ARG A 133 1.39 -16.49 -17.36
CA ARG A 133 0.89 -15.33 -16.60
C ARG A 133 1.67 -15.12 -15.30
N LYS A 134 1.94 -16.18 -14.54
CA LYS A 134 2.63 -16.07 -13.24
C LYS A 134 4.09 -15.64 -13.35
N HIS A 135 4.73 -15.88 -14.50
CA HIS A 135 6.16 -15.60 -14.72
C HIS A 135 6.39 -14.37 -15.60
N THR A 136 5.32 -13.76 -16.12
CA THR A 136 5.41 -12.58 -16.96
C THR A 136 5.35 -11.32 -16.12
N LEU A 137 6.11 -10.31 -16.54
CA LEU A 137 6.06 -8.98 -15.97
C LEU A 137 4.93 -8.19 -16.65
N PHE A 138 3.98 -7.70 -15.86
CA PHE A 138 2.91 -6.83 -16.31
C PHE A 138 3.27 -5.37 -16.02
N TYR A 139 3.05 -4.46 -16.96
CA TYR A 139 3.39 -3.05 -16.78
C TYR A 139 2.13 -2.23 -16.47
N GLY A 140 2.30 -1.18 -15.66
CA GLY A 140 1.20 -0.25 -15.36
C GLY A 140 0.74 0.45 -16.63
N VAL A 141 -0.58 0.49 -16.85
CA VAL A 141 -1.18 0.96 -18.10
C VAL A 141 -0.84 2.41 -18.44
N SER A 142 -0.97 2.77 -19.72
CA SER A 142 -0.69 4.13 -20.21
C SER A 142 -1.73 5.15 -19.68
N GLY A 143 -1.48 6.46 -19.85
CA GLY A 143 -2.40 7.51 -19.37
C GLY A 143 -3.81 7.40 -19.92
N CYS A 144 -3.94 7.09 -21.22
CA CYS A 144 -5.23 6.93 -21.90
C CYS A 144 -5.93 5.59 -21.61
N GLU A 145 -5.25 4.67 -20.95
CA GLU A 145 -5.76 3.33 -20.62
C GLU A 145 -6.05 3.17 -19.12
N MET A 146 -5.86 4.23 -18.33
CA MET A 146 -6.28 4.22 -16.92
C MET A 146 -7.79 4.12 -16.83
N LEU A 147 -8.26 3.37 -15.84
CA LEU A 147 -9.68 3.17 -15.61
C LEU A 147 -10.11 4.08 -14.44
N PRO A 148 -11.35 4.62 -14.47
CA PRO A 148 -12.00 5.12 -13.27
C PRO A 148 -12.12 3.98 -12.25
N LEU A 149 -11.52 4.18 -11.08
CA LEU A 149 -11.52 3.24 -9.97
C LEU A 149 -12.14 3.91 -8.76
N GLU A 150 -13.07 3.21 -8.11
CA GLU A 150 -13.55 3.55 -6.78
C GLU A 150 -13.22 2.44 -5.81
N ILE A 151 -12.70 2.80 -4.64
CA ILE A 151 -12.40 1.84 -3.58
C ILE A 151 -12.99 2.31 -2.26
N ARG A 152 -13.52 1.37 -1.48
CA ARG A 152 -13.94 1.60 -0.10
C ARG A 152 -13.37 0.49 0.76
N LEU A 153 -12.57 0.87 1.76
CA LEU A 153 -12.01 -0.07 2.72
C LEU A 153 -12.76 0.03 4.05
N CYS A 154 -13.28 -1.10 4.51
CA CYS A 154 -13.91 -1.24 5.81
C CYS A 154 -13.07 -2.14 6.71
N LYS A 155 -13.13 -1.90 8.02
CA LYS A 155 -12.58 -2.77 9.04
C LYS A 155 -13.65 -3.16 10.04
N ASN A 156 -13.93 -4.46 10.18
CA ASN A 156 -14.99 -4.98 11.04
C ASN A 156 -16.32 -4.24 10.80
N GLY A 157 -16.70 -4.04 9.53
CA GLY A 157 -17.91 -3.32 9.13
C GLY A 157 -17.87 -1.78 9.26
N ARG A 158 -16.80 -1.19 9.80
CA ARG A 158 -16.66 0.27 9.90
C ARG A 158 -15.83 0.83 8.74
N PRO A 159 -16.30 1.86 8.01
CA PRO A 159 -15.52 2.46 6.94
C PRO A 159 -14.25 3.12 7.48
N LEU A 160 -13.11 2.86 6.82
CA LEU A 160 -11.84 3.53 7.06
C LEU A 160 -11.66 4.72 6.12
N PHE A 161 -11.89 4.52 4.82
CA PHE A 161 -11.83 5.55 3.79
C PHE A 161 -12.52 5.09 2.50
N ALA A 162 -12.79 6.04 1.60
CA ALA A 162 -13.23 5.79 0.23
C ALA A 162 -12.52 6.73 -0.76
N LEU A 163 -12.07 6.22 -1.90
CA LEU A 163 -11.38 6.99 -2.94
C LEU A 163 -12.00 6.71 -4.29
N SER A 164 -12.18 7.75 -5.12
CA SER A 164 -12.62 7.64 -6.52
C SER A 164 -11.68 8.45 -7.41
N LYS A 165 -10.94 7.78 -8.29
CA LYS A 165 -9.93 8.39 -9.20
C LYS A 165 -9.73 7.54 -10.45
N CYS A 166 -9.46 8.20 -11.58
CA CYS A 166 -8.88 7.54 -12.74
C CYS A 166 -7.41 7.23 -12.48
N HIS A 167 -7.04 5.95 -12.39
CA HIS A 167 -5.71 5.56 -11.93
C HIS A 167 -5.29 4.17 -12.45
N TRP A 168 -3.99 3.94 -12.61
CA TRP A 168 -3.42 2.62 -12.94
C TRP A 168 -3.08 1.80 -11.68
N TRP A 169 -2.82 2.46 -10.56
CA TRP A 169 -2.52 1.82 -9.26
C TRP A 169 -3.09 2.65 -8.11
N LEU A 170 -4.38 2.51 -7.79
CA LEU A 170 -5.03 3.29 -6.74
C LEU A 170 -4.79 2.62 -5.39
N THR A 171 -4.26 3.36 -4.42
CA THR A 171 -3.97 2.83 -3.08
C THR A 171 -4.50 3.73 -1.98
N GLY A 172 -4.75 3.15 -0.80
CA GLY A 172 -5.13 3.89 0.39
C GLY A 172 -4.57 3.24 1.65
N PHE A 173 -3.91 4.03 2.49
CA PHE A 173 -3.21 3.55 3.69
C PHE A 173 -3.50 4.41 4.92
N CYS A 174 -4.02 3.77 5.96
CA CYS A 174 -4.14 4.30 7.31
C CYS A 174 -2.88 3.96 8.13
N MET A 175 -2.11 4.99 8.51
CA MET A 175 -0.85 4.81 9.21
C MET A 175 -1.01 4.55 10.71
N GLY A 176 -0.19 3.66 11.26
CA GLY A 176 -0.19 3.32 12.69
C GLY A 176 -1.38 2.47 13.13
N MET A 177 -2.15 1.93 12.17
CA MET A 177 -3.26 1.03 12.41
C MET A 177 -2.82 -0.41 12.13
N PHE A 178 -3.02 -1.27 13.13
CA PHE A 178 -2.81 -2.70 13.00
C PHE A 178 -4.12 -3.40 12.62
N SER A 179 -4.08 -4.25 11.60
CA SER A 179 -5.21 -5.06 11.15
C SER A 179 -4.76 -6.45 10.71
N LYS A 180 -5.64 -7.43 10.89
CA LYS A 180 -5.52 -8.72 10.20
C LYS A 180 -6.28 -8.64 8.87
N PRO A 181 -5.81 -9.27 7.77
CA PRO A 181 -6.50 -9.20 6.48
C PRO A 181 -7.98 -9.60 6.54
N ARG A 182 -8.32 -10.62 7.34
CA ARG A 182 -9.70 -11.08 7.63
C ARG A 182 -10.60 -10.06 8.36
N GLU A 183 -10.02 -9.01 8.92
CA GLU A 183 -10.79 -7.92 9.56
C GLU A 183 -11.18 -6.85 8.53
N LEU A 184 -10.63 -6.93 7.31
CA LEU A 184 -10.78 -5.92 6.27
C LEU A 184 -11.69 -6.42 5.14
N GLN A 185 -12.57 -5.55 4.69
CA GLN A 185 -13.45 -5.75 3.55
C GLN A 185 -13.19 -4.63 2.56
N LEU A 186 -12.93 -4.97 1.29
CA LEU A 186 -12.68 -4.03 0.22
C LEU A 186 -13.81 -4.09 -0.80
N THR A 187 -14.47 -2.97 -1.04
CA THR A 187 -15.37 -2.81 -2.20
C THR A 187 -14.61 -2.06 -3.28
N VAL A 188 -14.63 -2.58 -4.50
CA VAL A 188 -13.97 -1.97 -5.66
C VAL A 188 -14.96 -1.80 -6.80
N SER A 189 -15.12 -0.60 -7.32
CA SER A 189 -15.89 -0.32 -8.54
C SER A 189 -14.95 0.09 -9.66
N ILE A 190 -15.10 -0.54 -10.82
CA ILE A 190 -14.26 -0.29 -12.00
C ILE A 190 -15.15 0.04 -13.18
N THR A 191 -15.00 1.22 -13.75
CA THR A 191 -15.73 1.61 -14.97
C THR A 191 -14.88 1.29 -16.19
N PHE A 192 -15.41 0.44 -17.07
CA PHE A 192 -14.73 0.01 -18.29
C PHE A 192 -15.08 0.94 -19.48
N PRO A 193 -14.18 1.07 -20.47
CA PRO A 193 -14.40 1.96 -21.61
C PRO A 193 -15.47 1.45 -22.59
N ASN A 194 -15.85 0.17 -22.52
CA ASN A 194 -16.87 -0.46 -23.37
C ASN A 194 -17.30 -1.81 -22.79
N CYS A 195 -18.44 -2.31 -23.27
CA CYS A 195 -18.96 -3.64 -22.92
C CYS A 195 -17.96 -4.76 -23.16
N ASP A 196 -17.19 -4.74 -24.24
CA ASP A 196 -16.26 -5.83 -24.57
C ASP A 196 -15.21 -6.07 -23.48
N MET A 197 -14.59 -4.98 -22.97
CA MET A 197 -13.60 -5.10 -21.89
C MET A 197 -14.25 -5.49 -20.57
N MET A 198 -15.45 -4.94 -20.29
CA MET A 198 -16.23 -5.30 -19.11
C MET A 198 -16.57 -6.80 -19.12
N HIS A 199 -17.10 -7.31 -20.23
CA HIS A 199 -17.45 -8.72 -20.39
C HIS A 199 -16.24 -9.62 -20.19
N ALA A 200 -15.12 -9.33 -20.85
CA ALA A 200 -13.88 -10.07 -20.68
C ALA A 200 -13.40 -10.11 -19.21
N PHE A 201 -13.56 -9.01 -18.48
CA PHE A 201 -13.23 -8.97 -17.05
C PHE A 201 -14.22 -9.78 -16.19
N THR A 202 -15.53 -9.68 -16.46
CA THR A 202 -16.56 -10.42 -15.71
C THR A 202 -16.49 -11.93 -15.95
N GLU A 203 -16.16 -12.37 -17.17
CA GLU A 203 -15.90 -13.77 -17.48
C GLU A 203 -14.68 -14.28 -16.69
N ALA A 204 -13.60 -13.50 -16.66
CA ALA A 204 -12.42 -13.85 -15.87
C ALA A 204 -12.68 -13.89 -14.35
N LEU A 205 -13.57 -13.04 -13.83
CA LEU A 205 -14.02 -13.12 -12.43
C LEU A 205 -14.74 -14.46 -12.16
N GLN A 206 -15.64 -14.86 -13.05
CA GLN A 206 -16.36 -16.13 -12.94
C GLN A 206 -15.42 -17.33 -13.04
N GLU A 207 -14.44 -17.30 -13.96
CA GLU A 207 -13.38 -18.31 -14.07
C GLU A 207 -12.52 -18.41 -12.79
N ASN A 208 -12.31 -17.29 -12.10
CA ASN A 208 -11.63 -17.25 -10.79
C ASN A 208 -12.48 -17.79 -9.63
N GLY A 209 -13.77 -18.10 -9.86
CA GLY A 209 -14.68 -18.66 -8.86
C GLY A 209 -15.67 -17.66 -8.24
N TYR A 210 -15.70 -16.41 -8.70
CA TYR A 210 -16.66 -15.42 -8.20
C TYR A 210 -18.08 -15.69 -8.74
N CYS A 211 -19.03 -15.89 -7.83
CA CYS A 211 -20.45 -16.03 -8.15
C CYS A 211 -21.12 -14.67 -8.46
N GLN A 212 -22.27 -14.68 -9.14
CA GLN A 212 -23.03 -13.45 -9.43
C GLN A 212 -23.44 -12.62 -8.19
N ASN A 213 -23.41 -13.21 -6.99
CA ASN A 213 -23.77 -12.50 -5.75
C ASN A 213 -22.58 -11.75 -5.11
N THR A 214 -21.35 -11.93 -5.62
CA THR A 214 -20.13 -11.31 -5.07
C THR A 214 -19.66 -10.09 -5.85
N PHE A 215 -20.30 -9.80 -6.99
CA PHE A 215 -20.12 -8.57 -7.73
C PHE A 215 -21.43 -8.16 -8.42
N CYS A 216 -21.64 -6.86 -8.62
CA CYS A 216 -22.74 -6.34 -9.44
C CYS A 216 -22.21 -5.60 -10.67
N ILE A 217 -23.06 -5.53 -11.69
CA ILE A 217 -22.78 -4.82 -12.93
C ILE A 217 -23.85 -3.74 -13.09
N GLU A 218 -23.42 -2.50 -13.26
CA GLU A 218 -24.27 -1.34 -13.54
C GLU A 218 -23.65 -0.58 -14.72
N ASP A 219 -24.37 -0.50 -15.85
CA ASP A 219 -23.86 0.01 -17.12
C ASP A 219 -22.54 -0.66 -17.56
N HIS A 220 -21.44 0.08 -17.56
CA HIS A 220 -20.08 -0.40 -17.84
C HIS A 220 -19.23 -0.55 -16.57
N THR A 221 -19.85 -0.49 -15.39
CA THR A 221 -19.17 -0.50 -14.10
C THR A 221 -19.39 -1.84 -13.40
N VAL A 222 -18.29 -2.47 -13.01
CA VAL A 222 -18.32 -3.70 -12.20
C VAL A 222 -17.91 -3.36 -10.78
N THR A 223 -18.78 -3.67 -9.82
CA THR A 223 -18.50 -3.50 -8.39
C THR A 223 -18.28 -4.86 -7.73
N LEU A 224 -17.06 -5.11 -7.27
CA LEU A 224 -16.62 -6.32 -6.60
C LEU A 224 -16.60 -6.14 -5.08
N PHE A 225 -17.15 -7.12 -4.35
CA PHE A 225 -17.06 -7.21 -2.90
C PHE A 225 -15.97 -8.21 -2.49
N PHE A 226 -14.78 -7.69 -2.16
CA PHE A 226 -13.62 -8.49 -1.79
C PHE A 226 -13.47 -8.62 -0.27
N ASP A 227 -13.92 -9.76 0.27
CA ASP A 227 -13.74 -10.13 1.69
C ASP A 227 -12.80 -11.33 1.85
N ILE A 228 -13.15 -12.48 1.26
CA ILE A 228 -12.29 -13.66 1.25
C ILE A 228 -11.76 -13.84 -0.18
N PRO A 229 -10.44 -14.05 -0.38
CA PRO A 229 -9.91 -14.34 -1.70
C PRO A 229 -10.33 -15.73 -2.18
N GLU A 230 -10.76 -15.80 -3.43
CA GLU A 230 -11.04 -17.07 -4.11
C GLU A 230 -9.73 -17.68 -4.62
N SER A 231 -8.77 -16.84 -5.01
CA SER A 231 -7.46 -17.29 -5.48
C SER A 231 -6.57 -17.84 -4.34
N PRO A 232 -5.76 -18.89 -4.61
CA PRO A 232 -4.79 -19.40 -3.66
C PRO A 232 -3.76 -18.34 -3.26
N GLN A 233 -3.72 -18.00 -1.97
CA GLN A 233 -2.80 -16.98 -1.47
C GLN A 233 -1.33 -17.44 -1.57
N PRO A 234 -0.43 -16.64 -2.19
CA PRO A 234 0.93 -17.05 -2.54
C PRO A 234 1.78 -17.40 -1.32
N CYS A 235 1.45 -16.85 -0.16
CA CYS A 235 2.17 -17.09 1.09
C CYS A 235 1.62 -18.26 1.93
N ARG A 236 0.82 -19.17 1.36
CA ARG A 236 0.22 -20.31 2.08
C ARG A 236 1.27 -21.20 2.76
N HIS A 237 2.48 -21.30 2.19
CA HIS A 237 3.61 -22.06 2.73
C HIS A 237 4.39 -21.33 3.84
N PHE A 238 4.26 -20.01 3.96
CA PHE A 238 5.04 -19.18 4.91
C PHE A 238 4.24 -18.78 6.15
N ARG A 239 3.41 -19.67 6.71
CA ARG A 239 2.52 -19.37 7.85
C ARG A 239 3.25 -18.79 9.06
N LEU A 240 4.36 -19.42 9.47
CA LEU A 240 5.16 -18.95 10.61
C LEU A 240 5.73 -17.55 10.34
N ARG A 241 6.23 -17.31 9.12
CA ARG A 241 6.77 -16.01 8.71
C ARG A 241 5.69 -14.92 8.71
N ARG A 242 4.48 -15.23 8.22
CA ARG A 242 3.32 -14.32 8.30
C ARG A 242 2.95 -13.99 9.74
N ALA A 243 2.96 -14.99 10.64
CA ALA A 243 2.67 -14.79 12.05
C ALA A 243 3.73 -13.90 12.74
N ILE A 244 5.02 -14.14 12.46
CA ILE A 244 6.12 -13.29 12.94
C ILE A 244 5.96 -11.87 12.41
N ALA A 245 5.73 -11.70 11.10
CA ALA A 245 5.53 -10.39 10.48
C ALA A 245 4.35 -9.64 11.13
N GLN A 246 3.21 -10.30 11.34
CA GLN A 246 2.06 -9.69 12.02
C GLN A 246 2.34 -9.35 13.49
N CYS A 247 3.08 -10.20 14.21
CA CYS A 247 3.50 -9.89 15.58
C CYS A 247 4.38 -8.63 15.63
N MET A 248 5.36 -8.53 14.72
CA MET A 248 6.21 -7.35 14.57
C MET A 248 5.40 -6.12 14.15
N ASN A 249 4.46 -6.25 13.21
CA ASN A 249 3.59 -5.15 12.79
C ASN A 249 2.75 -4.62 13.94
N ARG A 250 2.20 -5.51 14.78
CA ARG A 250 1.46 -5.13 15.98
C ARG A 250 2.33 -4.36 16.96
N LEU A 251 3.54 -4.86 17.21
CA LEU A 251 4.52 -4.20 18.08
C LEU A 251 4.90 -2.82 17.52
N PHE A 252 5.22 -2.72 16.24
CA PHE A 252 5.63 -1.45 15.61
C PHE A 252 4.48 -0.44 15.54
N CYS A 253 3.24 -0.87 15.28
CA CYS A 253 2.08 0.01 15.40
C CYS A 253 1.92 0.55 16.83
N TRP A 254 2.10 -0.32 17.84
CA TRP A 254 2.05 0.11 19.24
C TRP A 254 3.16 1.11 19.57
N ILE A 255 4.41 0.82 19.21
CA ILE A 255 5.56 1.72 19.41
C ILE A 255 5.32 3.06 18.71
N TYR A 256 4.91 3.03 17.44
CA TYR A 256 4.60 4.22 16.65
C TYR A 256 3.55 5.08 17.33
N ARG A 257 2.41 4.50 17.74
CA ARG A 257 1.34 5.23 18.44
C ARG A 257 1.77 5.75 19.81
N ARG A 258 2.67 5.07 20.51
CA ARG A 258 3.22 5.53 21.80
C ARG A 258 4.15 6.73 21.62
N ILE A 259 5.05 6.67 20.63
CA ILE A 259 5.97 7.76 20.33
C ILE A 259 5.21 8.99 19.84
N THR A 260 4.25 8.80 18.94
CA THR A 260 3.48 9.86 18.28
C THR A 260 2.19 10.25 19.03
N ARG A 261 2.00 9.75 20.27
CA ARG A 261 0.84 10.03 21.14
C ARG A 261 0.45 11.51 21.27
N PRO A 262 1.38 12.49 21.23
CA PRO A 262 1.00 13.91 21.28
C PRO A 262 0.09 14.37 20.14
N PHE A 263 -0.04 13.59 19.05
CA PHE A 263 -0.76 13.99 17.84
C PHE A 263 -1.84 12.98 17.44
N CYS A 264 -2.94 13.52 16.90
CA CYS A 264 -4.08 12.74 16.43
C CYS A 264 -4.01 12.45 14.93
N LYS A 265 -3.72 13.47 14.10
CA LYS A 265 -3.66 13.35 12.63
C LYS A 265 -2.36 12.68 12.16
N ASN A 266 -2.42 11.90 11.09
CA ASN A 266 -1.25 11.20 10.56
C ASN A 266 -0.18 12.17 10.02
N ILE A 267 -0.58 13.29 9.42
CA ILE A 267 0.36 14.34 8.98
C ILE A 267 1.24 14.85 10.14
N ASP A 268 0.62 15.15 11.28
CA ASP A 268 1.31 15.66 12.46
C ASP A 268 2.23 14.59 13.06
N ARG A 269 1.75 13.34 13.15
CA ARG A 269 2.54 12.21 13.66
C ARG A 269 3.78 11.98 12.83
N LEU A 270 3.66 12.08 11.51
CA LEU A 270 4.75 11.82 10.58
C LEU A 270 5.76 12.97 10.58
N LEU A 271 5.31 14.23 10.57
CA LEU A 271 6.18 15.40 10.72
C LEU A 271 6.87 15.41 12.08
N TYR A 272 6.17 15.04 13.15
CA TYR A 272 6.78 14.87 14.47
C TYR A 272 7.86 13.80 14.44
N LEU A 273 7.62 12.65 13.81
CA LEU A 273 8.63 11.61 13.69
C LEU A 273 9.84 12.08 12.86
N TYR A 274 9.61 12.84 11.79
CA TYR A 274 10.67 13.45 10.99
C TYR A 274 11.56 14.39 11.82
N TYR A 275 10.98 15.26 12.64
CA TYR A 275 11.75 16.18 13.49
C TYR A 275 12.36 15.52 14.73
N PHE A 276 11.66 14.55 15.33
CA PHE A 276 12.08 13.91 16.57
C PHE A 276 13.12 12.80 16.33
N LEU A 277 12.89 11.93 15.34
CA LEU A 277 13.70 10.75 15.01
C LEU A 277 13.86 10.60 13.48
N PRO A 278 14.62 11.49 12.81
CA PRO A 278 14.75 11.50 11.35
C PRO A 278 15.29 10.19 10.77
N PHE A 279 16.12 9.45 11.51
CA PHE A 279 16.60 8.13 11.10
C PHE A 279 15.48 7.09 11.03
N ALA A 280 14.60 7.05 12.05
CA ALA A 280 13.47 6.14 12.08
C ALA A 280 12.49 6.49 10.95
N PHE A 281 12.21 7.78 10.77
CA PHE A 281 11.40 8.28 9.67
C PHE A 281 11.96 7.82 8.30
N ARG A 282 13.24 8.07 8.01
CA ARG A 282 13.87 7.66 6.75
C ARG A 282 13.76 6.15 6.52
N LYS A 283 14.01 5.33 7.55
CA LYS A 283 13.87 3.88 7.43
C LYS A 283 12.43 3.44 7.13
N MET A 284 11.43 4.16 7.64
CA MET A 284 10.02 3.84 7.40
C MET A 284 9.56 4.17 5.97
N ILE A 285 10.02 5.28 5.41
CA ILE A 285 9.61 5.72 4.06
C ILE A 285 10.48 5.16 2.94
N THR A 286 11.70 4.69 3.24
CA THR A 286 12.64 4.23 2.20
C THR A 286 12.26 2.84 1.71
N ILE A 287 11.46 2.79 0.63
CA ILE A 287 11.42 1.63 -0.25
C ILE A 287 12.68 1.72 -1.13
N ARG A 288 13.65 0.81 -0.93
CA ARG A 288 14.88 0.80 -1.73
C ARG A 288 14.51 0.56 -3.20
N LYS A 289 14.73 1.56 -4.06
CA LYS A 289 14.61 1.40 -5.52
C LYS A 289 15.51 0.25 -5.97
N PRO A 290 14.99 -0.79 -6.64
CA PRO A 290 15.84 -1.82 -7.20
C PRO A 290 16.78 -1.17 -8.22
N ARG A 291 18.09 -1.46 -8.14
CA ARG A 291 19.05 -0.96 -9.14
C ARG A 291 18.60 -1.44 -10.52
N LYS A 292 18.38 -0.50 -11.45
CA LYS A 292 18.00 -0.77 -12.84
C LYS A 292 19.07 -1.70 -13.45
N ARG A 293 18.75 -2.98 -13.68
CA ARG A 293 19.57 -3.81 -14.58
C ARG A 293 19.38 -3.20 -15.97
N ARG A 294 20.47 -2.65 -16.55
CA ARG A 294 20.46 -2.16 -17.93
C ARG A 294 19.97 -3.31 -18.81
N ARG A 295 18.86 -3.12 -19.52
CA ARG A 295 18.47 -3.97 -20.65
C ARG A 295 19.60 -3.84 -21.67
N THR A 296 20.41 -4.87 -21.83
CA THR A 296 21.20 -5.04 -23.05
C THR A 296 20.17 -5.33 -24.13
N MET A 297 19.88 -4.36 -24.99
CA MET A 297 19.17 -4.66 -26.23
C MET A 297 20.06 -5.62 -27.02
N ARG A 298 19.54 -6.81 -27.33
CA ARG A 298 19.99 -7.65 -28.43
C ARG A 298 18.80 -7.84 -29.33
#